data_AF-A0A817JVD4-F1
#
_entry.id   AF-A0A817JVD4-F1
#
_cell.length_a   1.000
_cell.length_b   1.000
_cell.length_c   1.000
_cell.angle_alpha   90.00
_cell.angle_beta   90.00
_cell.angle_gamma   90.00
#
_symmetry.space_group_name_H-M   'P 1'
#
loop_
_entity.id
_entity.type
_entity.pdbx_description
1 polymer ?
#
loop_
_entity_poly.entity_id
_entity_poly.type
_entity_poly.pdbx_seq_one_letter_code
_entity_poly.pdbx_strand_id
1 'polypeptide(L)'
;MSPIVAGVCYVIYEQVKNDYEIKSTFQNGSCPNFKFKEEQLLERKLLLNSLITILTPVADKLVSSYFIVLGEHGVEKSTLIRQTARTVCRGVIYVDVPSNVDKFGLAFARAIKFDFKEHIRLSTWIESKMFVSPSDEGTHYFQTKDFFEFYFVFFISNA
;
A
#
# COMPACT_ATOMS: atom_id res chain seq x y z
N MET A 1 -12.65 -5.33 -35.60
CA MET A 1 -11.63 -4.58 -34.84
C MET A 1 -10.33 -5.38 -34.94
N SER A 2 -9.19 -4.77 -35.27
CA SER A 2 -7.91 -5.50 -35.37
C SER A 2 -7.50 -6.03 -33.98
N PRO A 3 -6.93 -7.25 -33.85
CA PRO A 3 -6.42 -7.79 -32.59
C PRO A 3 -5.40 -6.86 -31.91
N ILE A 4 -4.66 -6.08 -32.71
CA ILE A 4 -3.69 -5.10 -32.22
C ILE A 4 -4.42 -3.96 -31.50
N VAL A 5 -5.47 -3.42 -32.10
CA VAL A 5 -6.27 -2.33 -31.51
C VAL A 5 -6.93 -2.80 -30.21
N ALA A 6 -7.49 -4.00 -30.20
CA ALA A 6 -8.07 -4.59 -28.99
C ALA A 6 -7.02 -4.76 -27.86
N GLY A 7 -5.80 -5.19 -28.21
CA GLY A 7 -4.69 -5.30 -27.25
C GLY A 7 -4.26 -3.96 -26.66
N VAL A 8 -4.09 -2.93 -27.50
CA VAL A 8 -3.76 -1.57 -27.04
C VAL A 8 -4.84 -1.03 -26.10
N CYS A 9 -6.12 -1.16 -26.47
CA CYS A 9 -7.23 -0.72 -25.63
C CYS A 9 -7.25 -1.42 -24.27
N TYR A 10 -6.96 -2.73 -24.23
CA TYR A 10 -6.90 -3.51 -23.00
C TYR A 10 -5.80 -3.01 -22.06
N VAL A 11 -4.59 -2.78 -22.56
CA VAL A 11 -3.46 -2.31 -21.74
C VAL A 11 -3.72 -0.91 -21.19
N ILE A 12 -4.26 0.01 -21.99
CA ILE A 12 -4.63 1.36 -21.52
C ILE A 12 -5.68 1.27 -20.41
N TYR A 13 -6.69 0.42 -20.58
CA TYR A 13 -7.74 0.24 -19.59
C TYR A 13 -7.17 -0.25 -18.25
N GLU A 14 -6.32 -1.28 -18.26
CA GLU A 14 -5.69 -1.80 -17.05
C GLU A 14 -4.81 -0.74 -16.36
N GLN A 15 -4.05 0.05 -17.13
CA GLN A 15 -3.21 1.12 -16.57
C GLN A 15 -4.04 2.21 -15.89
N VAL A 16 -5.07 2.73 -16.57
CA VAL A 16 -5.96 3.75 -16.01
C VAL A 16 -6.67 3.24 -14.75
N LYS A 17 -7.10 1.98 -14.78
CA LYS A 17 -7.73 1.33 -13.62
C LYS A 17 -6.76 1.21 -12.45
N ASN A 18 -5.53 0.75 -12.67
CA ASN A 18 -4.52 0.66 -11.62
C ASN A 18 -4.22 2.04 -11.01
N ASP A 19 -4.00 3.07 -11.83
CA ASP A 19 -3.73 4.43 -11.36
C ASP A 19 -4.88 4.96 -10.50
N TYR A 20 -6.11 4.68 -10.91
CA TYR A 20 -7.31 5.00 -10.13
C TYR A 20 -7.36 4.26 -8.80
N GLU A 21 -7.10 2.95 -8.78
CA GLU A 21 -7.13 2.14 -7.56
C GLU A 21 -6.05 2.55 -6.56
N ILE A 22 -4.83 2.82 -7.04
CA ILE A 22 -3.72 3.32 -6.21
C ILE A 22 -4.11 4.68 -5.60
N LYS A 23 -4.52 5.65 -6.44
CA LYS A 23 -4.90 6.98 -5.99
C LYS A 23 -6.05 6.93 -4.98
N SER A 24 -7.08 6.13 -5.27
CA SER A 24 -8.22 5.92 -4.38
C SER A 24 -7.78 5.31 -3.05
N THR A 25 -6.84 4.36 -3.07
CA THR A 25 -6.34 3.72 -1.85
C THR A 25 -5.52 4.68 -1.00
N PHE A 26 -4.71 5.56 -1.60
CA PHE A 26 -4.02 6.60 -0.83
C PHE A 26 -4.97 7.64 -0.26
N GLN A 27 -6.04 8.01 -0.98
CA GLN A 27 -7.01 8.98 -0.49
C GLN A 27 -7.89 8.41 0.62
N ASN A 28 -8.38 7.19 0.46
CA ASN A 28 -9.36 6.57 1.35
C ASN A 28 -8.72 5.69 2.43
N GLY A 29 -7.46 5.29 2.25
CA GLY A 29 -6.73 4.33 3.08
C GLY A 29 -7.12 2.87 2.85
N SER A 30 -6.46 1.96 3.57
CA SER A 30 -6.68 0.51 3.45
C SER A 30 -7.75 -0.04 4.41
N CYS A 31 -8.11 0.73 5.45
CA CYS A 31 -9.20 0.49 6.41
C CYS A 31 -9.34 -0.99 6.82
N PRO A 32 -8.32 -1.55 7.50
CA PRO A 32 -8.19 -2.98 7.69
C PRO A 32 -9.38 -3.60 8.42
N ASN A 33 -9.69 -4.85 8.07
CA ASN A 33 -10.73 -5.62 8.74
C ASN A 33 -10.32 -5.98 10.17
N PHE A 34 -11.23 -5.76 11.10
CA PHE A 34 -11.02 -6.03 12.52
C PHE A 34 -12.15 -6.92 13.02
N LYS A 35 -11.81 -8.13 13.50
CA LYS A 35 -12.76 -9.14 13.98
C LYS A 35 -12.53 -9.41 15.48
N PHE A 36 -12.91 -8.49 16.36
CA PHE A 36 -12.97 -8.73 17.81
C PHE A 36 -14.11 -7.90 18.41
N LYS A 37 -14.66 -8.35 19.55
CA LYS A 37 -15.76 -7.67 20.25
C LYS A 37 -15.25 -6.37 20.87
N GLU A 38 -15.90 -5.25 20.55
CA GLU A 38 -15.57 -3.89 21.03
C GLU A 38 -15.48 -3.78 22.57
N GLU A 39 -16.15 -4.68 23.28
CA GLU A 39 -16.28 -4.71 24.74
C GLU A 39 -14.96 -4.97 25.48
N GLN A 40 -13.99 -5.68 24.88
CA GLN A 40 -12.67 -5.94 25.50
C GLN A 40 -11.68 -4.77 25.35
N LEU A 41 -12.01 -3.74 24.56
CA LEU A 41 -11.10 -2.67 24.15
C LEU A 41 -11.27 -1.36 24.95
N LEU A 42 -12.22 -1.32 25.88
CA LEU A 42 -12.60 -0.13 26.63
C LEU A 42 -11.53 0.40 27.61
N GLU A 43 -10.55 -0.42 28.01
CA GLU A 43 -9.55 -0.03 29.00
C GLU A 43 -8.44 0.90 28.47
N ARG A 44 -8.20 0.97 27.14
CA ARG A 44 -7.06 1.70 26.56
C ARG A 44 -7.44 2.96 25.77
N LYS A 45 -8.54 3.61 26.13
CA LYS A 45 -9.04 4.84 25.45
C LYS A 45 -7.97 5.93 25.29
N LEU A 46 -7.14 6.16 26.30
CA LEU A 46 -6.08 7.17 26.24
C LEU A 46 -5.04 6.84 25.16
N LEU A 47 -4.56 5.60 25.10
CA LEU A 47 -3.60 5.15 24.09
C LEU A 47 -4.20 5.20 22.68
N LEU A 48 -5.46 4.78 22.54
CA LEU A 48 -6.17 4.83 21.27
C LEU A 48 -6.29 6.27 20.76
N ASN A 49 -6.65 7.22 21.62
CA ASN A 49 -6.71 8.64 21.27
C ASN A 49 -5.35 9.18 20.83
N SER A 50 -4.27 8.85 21.55
CA SER A 50 -2.91 9.24 21.16
C SER A 50 -2.53 8.67 19.79
N LEU A 51 -2.85 7.41 19.51
CA LEU A 51 -2.59 6.79 18.22
C LEU A 51 -3.42 7.41 17.10
N ILE A 52 -4.69 7.76 17.34
CA ILE A 52 -5.52 8.49 16.37
C ILE A 52 -4.84 9.81 16.01
N THR A 53 -4.40 10.57 17.00
CA THR A 53 -3.72 11.86 16.77
C THR A 53 -2.43 11.68 15.97
N ILE A 54 -1.67 10.62 16.22
CA ILE A 54 -0.43 10.32 15.49
C ILE A 54 -0.70 9.87 14.04
N LEU A 55 -1.68 8.99 13.83
CA LEU A 55 -1.98 8.41 12.53
C LEU A 55 -2.82 9.33 11.64
N THR A 56 -3.48 10.35 12.20
CA THR A 56 -4.28 11.31 11.41
C THR A 56 -3.34 12.17 10.56
N PRO A 57 -3.42 12.08 9.21
CA PRO A 57 -2.63 12.93 8.34
C PRO A 57 -3.05 14.39 8.54
N VAL A 58 -2.08 15.28 8.80
CA VAL A 58 -2.31 16.73 8.95
C VAL A 58 -1.74 17.42 7.71
N ALA A 59 -2.59 18.11 6.95
CA ALA A 59 -2.24 18.74 5.68
C ALA A 59 -1.06 19.73 5.76
N ASP A 60 -0.87 20.36 6.92
CA ASP A 60 0.08 21.46 7.11
C ASP A 60 1.41 20.99 7.74
N LYS A 61 1.52 19.69 8.07
CA LYS A 61 2.76 19.10 8.55
C LYS A 61 3.47 18.48 7.34
N LEU A 62 4.60 19.06 6.95
CA LEU A 62 5.58 18.47 6.02
C LEU A 62 6.61 17.59 6.77
N VAL A 63 6.26 17.07 7.95
CA VAL A 63 7.23 16.45 8.85
C VAL A 63 7.12 14.94 8.73
N SER A 64 8.01 14.32 7.94
CA SER A 64 8.20 12.87 7.90
C SER A 64 8.56 12.33 9.30
N SER A 65 7.55 11.96 10.07
CA SER A 65 7.70 11.48 11.44
C SER A 65 7.54 9.96 11.43
N TYR A 66 8.52 9.27 12.00
CA TYR A 66 8.48 7.82 12.18
C TYR A 66 8.26 7.51 13.65
N PHE A 67 7.27 6.66 13.93
CA PHE A 67 6.96 6.21 15.28
C PHE A 67 7.13 4.70 15.37
N ILE A 68 7.75 4.24 16.46
CA ILE A 68 7.91 2.82 16.75
C ILE A 68 7.15 2.53 18.04
N VAL A 69 6.24 1.56 17.99
CA VAL A 69 5.51 1.09 19.17
C VAL A 69 6.15 -0.21 19.65
N LEU A 70 6.82 -0.12 20.80
CA LEU A 70 7.46 -1.25 21.47
C LEU A 70 6.58 -1.81 22.58
N GLY A 71 6.75 -3.09 22.88
CA GLY A 71 6.14 -3.74 24.03
C GLY A 71 6.22 -5.26 23.89
N GLU A 72 5.90 -5.96 24.96
CA GLU A 72 5.99 -7.43 25.01
C GLU A 72 5.03 -8.12 24.03
N HIS A 73 5.39 -9.35 23.63
CA HIS A 73 4.52 -10.17 22.80
C HIS A 73 3.19 -10.46 23.52
N GLY A 74 2.09 -10.59 22.79
CA GLY A 74 0.77 -10.85 23.38
C GLY A 74 0.02 -9.64 23.94
N VAL A 75 0.63 -8.44 24.01
CA VAL A 75 -0.01 -7.22 24.55
C VAL A 75 -0.97 -6.53 23.55
N GLU A 76 -1.39 -7.26 22.51
CA GLU A 76 -2.36 -6.81 21.49
C GLU A 76 -1.98 -5.52 20.74
N LYS A 77 -0.67 -5.23 20.63
CA LYS A 77 -0.16 -4.02 19.95
C LYS A 77 -0.70 -3.90 18.52
N SER A 78 -0.55 -4.97 17.73
CA SER A 78 -1.01 -5.01 16.33
C SER A 78 -2.54 -4.85 16.22
N THR A 79 -3.27 -5.34 17.21
CA THR A 79 -4.74 -5.21 17.32
C THR A 79 -5.12 -3.74 17.49
N LEU A 80 -4.49 -3.03 18.42
CA LEU A 80 -4.75 -1.62 18.68
C LEU A 80 -4.41 -0.75 17.47
N ILE A 81 -3.26 -0.97 16.84
CA ILE A 81 -2.87 -0.25 15.61
C ILE A 81 -3.87 -0.50 14.48
N ARG A 82 -4.29 -1.74 14.28
CA ARG A 82 -5.26 -2.09 13.24
C ARG A 82 -6.60 -1.39 13.49
N GLN A 83 -7.04 -1.33 14.74
CA GLN A 83 -8.24 -0.59 15.12
C GLN A 83 -8.08 0.91 14.85
N THR A 84 -6.98 1.54 15.30
CA THR A 84 -6.73 2.95 15.04
C THR A 84 -6.68 3.26 13.55
N ALA A 85 -5.99 2.43 12.76
CA ALA A 85 -5.91 2.57 11.31
C ALA A 85 -7.30 2.45 10.65
N ARG A 86 -8.19 1.61 11.18
CA ARG A 86 -9.59 1.52 10.74
C ARG A 86 -10.41 2.74 11.17
N THR A 87 -10.17 3.29 12.36
CA THR A 87 -10.86 4.48 12.85
C THR A 87 -10.48 5.73 12.06
N VAL A 88 -9.19 5.92 11.78
CA VAL A 88 -8.71 7.05 10.96
C VAL A 88 -9.06 6.81 9.50
N CYS A 89 -8.75 5.60 8.98
CA CYS A 89 -9.04 5.13 7.62
C CYS A 89 -8.42 6.03 6.54
N ARG A 90 -8.99 7.21 6.30
CA ARG A 90 -8.57 8.18 5.29
C ARG A 90 -7.08 8.51 5.38
N GLY A 91 -6.35 8.30 4.29
CA GLY A 91 -4.92 8.59 4.20
C GLY A 91 -4.00 7.62 4.96
N VAL A 92 -4.53 6.55 5.57
CA VAL A 92 -3.74 5.57 6.33
C VAL A 92 -3.71 4.22 5.60
N ILE A 93 -2.50 3.74 5.33
CA ILE A 93 -2.28 2.43 4.71
C ILE A 93 -1.64 1.50 5.75
N TYR A 94 -2.42 0.51 6.19
CA TYR A 94 -1.92 -0.57 7.03
C TYR A 94 -1.35 -1.70 6.16
N VAL A 95 -0.10 -2.08 6.45
CA VAL A 95 0.62 -3.18 5.79
C VAL A 95 0.95 -4.22 6.86
N ASP A 96 0.49 -5.46 6.66
CA ASP A 96 0.88 -6.58 7.50
C ASP A 96 2.24 -7.10 7.04
N VAL A 97 3.31 -6.72 7.74
CA VAL A 97 4.69 -6.98 7.32
C VAL A 97 5.05 -8.44 7.60
N PRO A 98 5.39 -9.24 6.58
CA PRO A 98 5.78 -10.63 6.76
C PRO A 98 7.18 -10.73 7.40
N SER A 99 7.45 -11.82 8.12
CA SER A 99 8.78 -12.09 8.69
C SER A 99 9.87 -12.27 7.61
N ASN A 100 9.48 -12.69 6.40
CA ASN A 100 10.38 -12.76 5.25
C ASN A 100 10.30 -11.45 4.46
N VAL A 101 11.42 -10.72 4.44
CA VAL A 101 11.58 -9.41 3.77
C VAL A 101 11.30 -9.49 2.27
N ASP A 102 11.60 -10.61 1.61
CA ASP A 102 11.35 -10.78 0.17
C ASP A 102 9.85 -10.72 -0.16
N LYS A 103 8.99 -11.02 0.82
CA LYS A 103 7.54 -10.95 0.67
C LYS A 103 6.96 -9.58 0.98
N PHE A 104 7.78 -8.62 1.44
CA PHE A 104 7.33 -7.27 1.79
C PHE A 104 6.70 -6.56 0.59
N GLY A 105 7.36 -6.60 -0.59
CA GLY A 105 6.84 -5.94 -1.78
C GLY A 105 5.43 -6.40 -2.17
N LEU A 106 5.19 -7.72 -2.05
CA LEU A 106 3.87 -8.30 -2.30
C LEU A 106 2.83 -7.89 -1.25
N ALA A 107 3.21 -7.84 0.03
CA ALA A 107 2.35 -7.38 1.11
C ALA A 107 1.97 -5.91 0.95
N PHE A 108 2.95 -5.08 0.59
CA PHE A 108 2.77 -3.66 0.31
C PHE A 108 1.85 -3.42 -0.88
N ALA A 109 2.10 -4.11 -2.01
CA ALA A 109 1.25 -4.01 -3.19
C ALA A 109 -0.20 -4.37 -2.90
N ARG A 110 -0.44 -5.45 -2.15
CA ARG A 110 -1.81 -5.81 -1.72
C ARG A 110 -2.45 -4.71 -0.87
N ALA A 111 -1.69 -4.08 0.03
CA ALA A 111 -2.21 -3.01 0.88
C ALA A 111 -2.63 -1.77 0.07
N ILE A 112 -1.95 -1.48 -1.04
CA ILE A 112 -2.28 -0.39 -1.96
C ILE A 112 -3.18 -0.80 -3.14
N LYS A 113 -3.71 -2.03 -3.11
CA LYS A 113 -4.50 -2.66 -4.20
C LYS A 113 -3.80 -2.64 -5.57
N PHE A 114 -2.49 -2.79 -5.56
CA PHE A 114 -1.69 -2.88 -6.76
C PHE A 114 -1.51 -4.34 -7.16
N ASP A 115 -1.92 -4.67 -8.38
CA ASP A 115 -1.60 -5.96 -8.99
C ASP A 115 -0.28 -5.82 -9.77
N PHE A 116 0.73 -6.59 -9.36
CA PHE A 116 2.04 -6.63 -9.99
C PHE A 116 2.05 -7.38 -11.34
N LYS A 117 0.90 -7.90 -11.80
CA LYS A 117 0.76 -8.49 -13.14
C LYS A 117 1.54 -7.63 -14.11
N GLU A 118 2.56 -8.25 -14.69
CA GLU A 118 3.59 -7.62 -15.51
C GLU A 118 2.99 -6.41 -16.19
N HIS A 119 3.43 -5.22 -15.77
CA HIS A 119 3.25 -4.05 -16.58
C HIS A 119 3.94 -4.37 -17.89
N ILE A 120 3.22 -4.95 -18.82
CA ILE A 120 3.54 -4.78 -20.22
C ILE A 120 3.26 -3.30 -20.40
N ARG A 121 4.27 -2.47 -20.10
CA ARG A 121 4.24 -1.04 -20.44
C ARG A 121 3.77 -1.03 -21.88
N LEU A 122 2.83 -0.16 -22.20
CA LEU A 122 2.30 -0.07 -23.56
C LEU A 122 3.46 -0.04 -24.58
N SER A 123 4.57 0.64 -24.23
CA SER A 123 5.85 0.60 -24.94
C SER A 123 6.41 -0.81 -25.11
N THR A 124 6.62 -1.58 -24.04
CA THR A 124 7.15 -2.95 -24.09
C THR A 124 6.24 -3.92 -24.84
N TRP A 125 4.91 -3.78 -24.72
CA TRP A 125 3.97 -4.60 -25.50
C TRP A 125 4.04 -4.27 -26.98
N ILE A 126 4.02 -2.97 -27.32
CA ILE A 126 4.16 -2.48 -28.70
C ILE A 126 5.51 -2.88 -29.29
N GLU A 127 6.60 -2.73 -28.54
CA GLU A 127 7.95 -3.14 -28.93
C GLU A 127 7.99 -4.63 -29.24
N SER A 128 7.45 -5.49 -28.37
CA SER A 128 7.40 -6.95 -28.59
C SER A 128 6.53 -7.38 -29.79
N LYS A 129 5.52 -6.57 -30.15
CA LYS A 129 4.58 -6.84 -31.26
C LYS A 129 5.03 -6.24 -32.60
N MET A 130 5.83 -5.18 -32.57
CA MET A 130 6.23 -4.41 -33.76
C MET A 130 7.69 -4.65 -34.19
N PHE A 131 8.58 -5.09 -33.28
CA PHE A 131 9.99 -5.35 -33.57
C PHE A 131 10.42 -6.76 -33.11
N VAL A 132 10.90 -7.57 -34.05
CA VAL A 132 11.53 -8.88 -33.76
C VAL A 132 13.00 -8.65 -33.41
N SER A 133 13.35 -8.74 -32.12
CA SER A 133 14.47 -9.54 -31.55
C SER A 133 14.70 -9.19 -30.07
N PRO A 134 14.91 -10.16 -29.17
CA PRO A 134 15.28 -9.90 -27.79
C PRO A 134 16.79 -9.76 -27.68
N SER A 135 17.25 -8.75 -26.97
CA SER A 135 18.55 -8.80 -26.29
C SER A 135 18.29 -8.60 -24.82
N ASP A 136 18.60 -9.65 -24.05
CA ASP A 136 18.68 -9.62 -22.60
C ASP A 136 19.51 -8.42 -22.13
N GLU A 137 18.95 -7.64 -21.21
CA GLU A 137 19.62 -7.16 -20.00
C GLU A 137 18.65 -6.24 -19.24
N GLY A 138 18.41 -6.59 -17.98
CA GLY A 138 17.37 -5.98 -17.16
C GLY A 138 17.63 -4.53 -16.80
N THR A 139 16.58 -3.86 -16.33
CA THR A 139 16.65 -3.03 -15.12
C THR A 139 15.24 -2.62 -14.69
N HIS A 140 14.82 -3.14 -13.54
CA HIS A 140 13.65 -2.67 -12.81
C HIS A 140 13.91 -1.24 -12.29
N TYR A 141 13.31 -0.24 -12.94
CA TYR A 141 13.14 1.07 -12.33
C TYR A 141 11.73 1.60 -12.61
N PHE A 142 10.95 1.70 -11.54
CA PHE A 142 9.83 2.63 -11.48
C PHE A 142 10.41 4.03 -11.22
N GLN A 143 10.13 4.98 -12.11
CA GLN A 143 10.31 6.39 -11.81
C GLN A 143 9.24 6.82 -10.81
N THR A 144 9.59 6.75 -9.54
CA THR A 144 8.76 7.16 -8.40
C THR A 144 8.89 8.64 -8.08
N LYS A 145 9.03 9.51 -9.09
CA LYS A 145 9.30 10.94 -8.82
C LYS A 145 8.07 11.73 -8.36
N ASP A 146 6.87 11.26 -8.63
CA ASP A 146 5.64 12.01 -8.33
C ASP A 146 4.78 11.40 -7.20
N PHE A 147 5.28 10.36 -6.52
CA PHE A 147 4.47 9.52 -5.61
C PHE A 147 4.91 9.54 -4.14
N PHE A 148 5.94 10.28 -3.75
CA PHE A 148 6.48 10.19 -2.38
C PHE A 148 6.19 11.42 -1.53
N GLU A 149 4.92 11.60 -1.18
CA GLU A 149 4.52 12.29 0.06
C GLU A 149 3.52 11.42 0.80
N PHE A 150 3.97 10.26 1.28
CA PHE A 150 3.15 9.37 2.09
C PHE A 150 3.81 9.04 3.42
N TYR A 151 3.02 9.15 4.47
CA TYR A 151 3.38 8.77 5.82
C TYR A 151 3.32 7.25 5.93
N PHE A 152 4.49 6.60 5.90
CA PHE A 152 4.60 5.17 6.16
C PHE A 152 4.81 4.93 7.65
N VAL A 153 3.85 4.27 8.29
CA VAL A 153 4.04 3.73 9.63
C VAL A 153 4.36 2.25 9.51
N PHE A 154 5.65 1.93 9.62
CA PHE A 154 6.14 0.55 9.64
C PHE A 154 6.05 -0.01 11.07
N PHE A 155 5.44 -1.18 11.24
CA PHE A 155 5.49 -1.94 12.49
C PHE A 155 6.31 -3.20 12.28
N ILE A 156 7.45 -3.28 12.98
CA ILE A 156 8.23 -4.51 13.09
C ILE A 156 7.68 -5.27 14.30
N SER A 157 6.91 -6.32 14.04
CA SER A 157 6.61 -7.33 15.06
C SER A 157 7.75 -8.34 15.03
N ASN A 158 8.65 -8.29 16.03
CA ASN A 158 9.57 -9.39 16.27
C ASN A 158 8.73 -10.62 16.65
N ALA A 159 8.80 -11.64 15.81
CA ALA A 159 8.36 -12.99 16.11
C ALA A 159 9.31 -13.63 17.13
#